data_AF-A0A815IPU2-F1
#
_entry.id   AF-A0A815IPU2-F1
#
_cell.length_a   1.000
_cell.length_b   1.000
_cell.length_c   1.000
_cell.angle_alpha   90.00
_cell.angle_beta   90.00
_cell.angle_gamma   90.00
#
_symmetry.space_group_name_H-M   'P 1'
#
loop_
_entity.id
_entity.type
_entity.pdbx_description
1 polymer ?
#
loop_
_entity_poly.entity_id
_entity_poly.type
_entity_poly.pdbx_seq_one_letter_code
_entity_poly.pdbx_strand_id
1 'polypeptide(L)' 'MRWTQGAKQGTIIAGGNGCGAGANQFNYPFGLSVDRHGNLYVVEH' A
#
# COMPACT_ATOMS: atom_id res chain seq x y z
N MET A 1 -0.30 -5.20 0.88
CA MET A 1 -0.40 -6.02 2.11
C MET A 1 0.85 -6.88 2.22
N ARG A 2 1.40 -7.03 3.43
CA ARG A 2 2.57 -7.89 3.68
C ARG A 2 2.16 -9.06 4.56
N TRP A 3 2.55 -10.26 4.14
CA TRP A 3 2.45 -11.49 4.92
C TRP A 3 3.84 -11.95 5.32
N THR A 4 4.00 -12.39 6.56
CA THR A 4 5.18 -13.15 6.99
C THR A 4 4.86 -14.64 6.92
N GLN A 5 5.87 -15.49 6.76
CA GLN A 5 5.67 -16.94 6.66
C GLN A 5 4.97 -17.47 7.92
N GLY A 6 3.82 -18.13 7.74
CA GLY A 6 2.98 -18.63 8.84
C GLY A 6 1.98 -17.63 9.44
N ALA A 7 1.91 -16.40 8.92
CA ALA A 7 0.96 -15.40 9.42
C ALA A 7 -0.50 -15.76 9.07
N LYS A 8 -1.41 -15.58 10.04
CA LYS A 8 -2.87 -15.73 9.87
C LYS A 8 -3.58 -14.42 9.50
N GLN A 9 -2.88 -13.30 9.57
CA GLN A 9 -3.36 -11.97 9.15
C GLN A 9 -2.24 -11.20 8.46
N GLY A 10 -2.60 -10.43 7.43
CA GLY A 10 -1.67 -9.57 6.70
C GLY A 10 -1.64 -8.16 7.29
N THR A 11 -0.50 -7.49 7.21
CA THR A 11 -0.40 -6.07 7.56
C THR A 11 -0.63 -5.22 6.32
N ILE A 12 -1.50 -4.20 6.42
CA ILE A 12 -1.62 -3.20 5.36
C ILE A 12 -0.41 -2.26 5.46
N ILE A 13 0.36 -2.19 4.38
CA ILE A 13 1.60 -1.42 4.29
C ILE A 13 1.45 -0.12 3.49
N ALA A 14 0.29 0.06 2.84
CA ALA A 14 -0.09 1.25 2.09
C ALA A 14 -1.62 1.22 1.88
N GLY A 15 -2.29 2.37 2.05
CA GLY A 15 -3.74 2.50 1.86
C GLY A 15 -4.59 1.77 2.91
N GLY A 16 -5.81 1.41 2.53
CA GLY A 16 -6.72 0.57 3.32
C GLY A 16 -7.64 1.31 4.30
N ASN A 17 -7.53 2.65 4.41
CA ASN A 17 -8.35 3.47 5.32
C ASN A 17 -9.32 4.39 4.56
N GLY A 18 -9.82 3.91 3.41
CA GLY A 18 -10.73 4.64 2.53
C GLY A 18 -10.04 5.78 1.77
N CYS A 19 -10.89 6.57 1.10
CA CYS A 19 -10.52 7.74 0.30
C CYS A 19 -10.09 8.89 1.23
N GLY A 20 -8.96 9.53 0.96
CA GLY A 20 -8.49 10.69 1.71
C GLY A 20 -7.03 11.04 1.43
N ALA A 21 -6.56 12.13 2.01
CA ALA A 21 -5.19 12.65 1.84
C ALA A 21 -4.22 12.22 2.96
N GLY A 22 -4.66 11.33 3.87
CA GLY A 22 -3.81 10.78 4.93
C GLY A 22 -2.76 9.82 4.37
N ALA A 23 -1.62 9.67 5.05
CA ALA A 23 -0.51 8.80 4.62
C ALA A 23 -0.86 7.32 4.41
N ASN A 24 -2.02 6.88 4.90
CA ASN A 24 -2.57 5.53 4.83
C ASN A 24 -3.91 5.47 4.05
N GLN A 25 -4.19 6.47 3.23
CA GLN A 25 -5.40 6.60 2.41
C GLN A 25 -5.04 6.76 0.95
N PHE A 26 -5.94 6.34 0.06
CA PHE A 26 -5.85 6.58 -1.39
C PHE A 26 -7.24 6.86 -1.93
N ASN A 27 -7.39 7.84 -2.80
CA ASN A 27 -8.64 8.18 -3.47
C ASN A 27 -8.87 7.32 -4.71
N TYR A 28 -8.00 7.44 -5.71
CA TYR A 28 -8.07 6.70 -6.96
C TYR A 28 -6.66 6.30 -7.43
N PRO A 29 -6.04 5.32 -6.77
CA PRO A 29 -4.72 4.87 -7.17
C PRO A 29 -4.81 4.16 -8.53
N PHE A 30 -4.01 4.59 -9.49
CA PHE A 30 -4.03 4.08 -10.86
C PHE A 30 -2.69 3.48 -11.30
N GLY A 31 -1.63 3.67 -10.50
CA GLY A 31 -0.30 3.16 -10.78
C GLY A 31 0.40 2.66 -9.53
N LEU A 32 1.16 1.58 -9.68
CA LEU A 32 2.05 1.06 -8.63
C LEU A 32 3.38 0.61 -9.24
N SER A 33 4.47 0.84 -8.52
CA SER A 33 5.81 0.39 -8.89
C SER A 33 6.63 0.03 -7.66
N VAL A 34 7.59 -0.88 -7.81
CA VAL A 34 8.49 -1.32 -6.75
C VAL A 34 9.92 -1.16 -7.24
N ASP A 35 10.77 -0.50 -6.45
CA ASP A 35 12.19 -0.38 -6.78
C ASP A 35 13.01 -1.60 -6.33
N ARG A 36 14.30 -1.61 -6.68
CA ARG A 36 15.23 -2.71 -6.32
C ARG A 36 15.51 -2.82 -4.82
N HIS A 37 15.20 -1.78 -4.04
CA HIS A 37 15.32 -1.79 -2.59
C HIS A 37 14.03 -2.25 -1.90
N GLY A 38 12.97 -2.53 -2.67
CA GLY A 38 11.69 -2.99 -2.16
C GLY A 38 10.78 -1.87 -1.68
N ASN A 39 11.07 -0.61 -2.02
CA ASN A 39 10.15 0.50 -1.74
C ASN A 39 8.97 0.44 -2.71
N LEU A 40 7.76 0.57 -2.17
CA LEU A 40 6.51 0.62 -2.94
C LEU A 40 6.12 2.07 -3.19
N TYR A 41 5.96 2.43 -4.46
CA TYR A 41 5.46 3.72 -4.90
C TYR A 41 4.04 3.53 -5.44
N VAL A 42 3.12 4.38 -5.00
CA VAL A 42 1.72 4.39 -5.43
C VAL A 42 1.41 5.77 -5.99
N VAL A 43 0.75 5.82 -7.13
CA VAL A 43 0.32 7.07 -7.77
C VAL A 43 -1.20 7.14 -7.74
N GLU A 44 -1.72 8.26 -7.25
CA GLU A 44 -3.14 8.59 -7.21
C GLU A 44 -3.40 9.99 -7.79
N HIS A 45 -4.67 10.25 -8.11
CA HIS A 45 -5.18 11.55 -8.57
C HIS A 45 -5.81 12.35 -7.42
#